data_AF-A0A2T0K099-F1
#
_entry.id   AF-A0A2T0K099-F1
#
_cell.length_a   1.000
_cell.length_b   1.000
_cell.length_c   1.000
_cell.angle_alpha   90.00
_cell.angle_beta   90.00
_cell.angle_gamma   90.00
#
_symmetry.space_group_name_H-M   'P 1'
#
loop_
_entity.id
_entity.type
_entity.pdbx_description
1 polymer ?
#
loop_
_entity_poly.entity_id
_entity_poly.type
_entity_poly.pdbx_seq_one_letter_code
_entity_poly.pdbx_strand_id
1 'polypeptide(L)'
;AADSTHMASANDHAVTAGRDVSVSSGRSLFASVRGAISLYAWQFGMKLIAAKGRVDIQAQSDQMTLAALKDVTVSSTDGRIVITAAKEVWLGAGGSYIQINGSGIINGSPGPILEKTASWDVPGPDVQLRSFAPFGSGTPTDDHIHSL
;
A
#
# COMPACT_ATOMS: atom_id res chain seq x y z
N ALA A 1 -32.40 25.05 -13.51
CA ALA A 1 -31.31 24.29 -12.88
C ALA A 1 -30.03 24.65 -13.61
N ALA A 2 -28.89 24.76 -12.91
CA ALA A 2 -27.60 24.81 -13.59
C ALA A 2 -27.12 23.35 -13.73
N ASP A 3 -26.90 22.89 -14.96
CA ASP A 3 -26.54 21.49 -15.23
C ASP A 3 -25.07 21.20 -14.85
N SER A 4 -24.18 22.19 -14.90
CA SER A 4 -22.76 22.02 -14.56
C SER A 4 -22.09 23.31 -14.05
N THR A 5 -20.94 23.15 -13.39
CA THR A 5 -20.04 24.23 -12.96
C THR A 5 -18.62 23.90 -13.39
N HIS A 6 -17.91 24.86 -13.97
CA HIS A 6 -16.49 24.73 -14.34
C HIS A 6 -15.69 25.89 -13.72
N MET A 7 -14.58 25.57 -13.06
CA MET A 7 -13.64 26.54 -12.51
C MET A 7 -12.28 26.34 -13.18
N ALA A 8 -11.72 27.40 -13.77
CA ALA A 8 -10.43 27.38 -14.46
C ALA A 8 -9.66 28.68 -14.19
N SER A 9 -8.35 28.56 -14.02
CA SER A 9 -7.39 29.65 -13.75
C SER A 9 -6.12 29.30 -14.50
N ALA A 10 -5.46 30.31 -15.04
CA ALA A 10 -4.22 30.14 -15.80
C ALA A 10 -3.01 29.84 -14.91
N ASN A 11 -3.04 30.32 -13.66
CA ASN A 11 -2.00 30.14 -12.67
C ASN A 11 -2.59 29.40 -11.46
N ASP A 12 -2.72 30.07 -10.32
CA ASP A 12 -3.09 29.43 -9.07
C ASP A 12 -4.60 29.35 -8.83
N HIS A 13 -5.00 28.27 -8.15
CA HIS A 13 -6.32 28.08 -7.57
C HIS A 13 -6.16 27.73 -6.09
N ALA A 14 -6.57 28.63 -5.19
CA ALA A 14 -6.53 28.39 -3.76
C ALA A 14 -7.93 28.32 -3.16
N VAL A 15 -8.18 27.31 -2.32
CA VAL A 15 -9.41 27.17 -1.53
C VAL A 15 -9.02 27.11 -0.06
N THR A 16 -9.43 28.11 0.70
CA THR A 16 -9.10 28.25 2.12
C THR A 16 -10.38 28.49 2.92
N ALA A 17 -10.55 27.78 4.04
CA ALA A 17 -11.67 27.97 4.95
C ALA A 17 -11.16 28.09 6.39
N GLY A 18 -11.81 28.92 7.20
CA GLY A 18 -11.48 29.06 8.63
C GLY A 18 -12.01 27.90 9.51
N ARG A 19 -12.86 27.03 8.95
CA ARG A 19 -13.43 25.87 9.63
C ARG A 19 -13.18 24.61 8.84
N ASP A 20 -14.01 24.35 7.82
CA ASP A 20 -14.04 23.08 7.11
C ASP A 20 -14.14 23.29 5.59
N VAL A 21 -13.46 22.44 4.83
CA VAL A 21 -13.73 22.22 3.40
C VAL A 21 -14.28 20.82 3.24
N SER A 22 -15.52 20.70 2.76
CA SER A 22 -16.17 19.42 2.48
C SER A 22 -16.37 19.24 0.98
N VAL A 23 -15.88 18.12 0.45
CA VAL A 23 -16.09 17.73 -0.96
C VAL A 23 -16.83 16.40 -0.98
N SER A 24 -17.94 16.35 -1.71
CA SER A 24 -18.73 15.13 -1.89
C SER A 24 -19.21 15.04 -3.33
N SER A 25 -19.34 13.81 -3.85
CA SER A 25 -19.80 13.54 -5.20
C SER A 25 -20.80 12.38 -5.17
N GLY A 26 -21.85 12.47 -5.99
CA GLY A 26 -22.89 11.43 -6.06
C GLY A 26 -22.44 10.16 -6.80
N ARG A 27 -21.41 10.25 -7.64
CA ARG A 27 -20.89 9.10 -8.42
C ARG A 27 -19.41 8.88 -8.18
N SER A 28 -18.58 9.82 -8.61
CA SER A 28 -17.12 9.67 -8.61
C SER A 28 -16.41 10.98 -8.29
N LEU A 29 -15.25 10.87 -7.65
CA LEU A 29 -14.30 11.97 -7.48
C LEU A 29 -12.98 11.56 -8.15
N PHE A 30 -12.57 12.29 -9.18
CA PHE A 30 -11.30 12.08 -9.87
C PHE A 30 -10.36 13.25 -9.58
N ALA A 31 -9.12 12.93 -9.22
CA ALA A 31 -8.06 13.91 -9.03
C ALA A 31 -6.83 13.47 -9.84
N SER A 32 -6.33 14.37 -10.68
CA SER A 32 -5.15 14.12 -11.52
C SER A 32 -4.27 15.37 -11.52
N VAL A 33 -2.98 15.17 -11.30
CA VAL A 33 -1.99 16.25 -11.23
C VAL A 33 -0.77 15.88 -12.06
N ARG A 34 -0.10 16.89 -12.64
CA ARG A 34 1.17 16.68 -13.35
C ARG A 34 2.37 16.59 -12.39
N GLY A 35 2.31 17.35 -11.29
CA GLY A 35 3.38 17.44 -10.29
C GLY A 35 3.20 16.40 -9.20
N ALA A 36 2.76 16.85 -8.02
CA ALA A 36 2.60 16.00 -6.84
C ALA A 36 1.29 16.31 -6.10
N ILE A 37 0.84 15.33 -5.30
CA ILE A 37 -0.20 15.52 -4.30
C ILE A 37 0.47 15.47 -2.92
N SER A 38 0.21 16.46 -2.08
CA SER A 38 0.61 16.45 -0.66
C SER A 38 -0.63 16.60 0.21
N LEU A 39 -0.83 15.65 1.13
CA LEU A 39 -1.94 15.63 2.07
C LEU A 39 -1.39 15.60 3.48
N TYR A 40 -1.83 16.55 4.31
CA TYR A 40 -1.32 16.71 5.66
C TYR A 40 -2.44 16.98 6.66
N ALA A 41 -2.40 16.27 7.79
CA ALA A 41 -3.31 16.47 8.90
C ALA A 41 -2.50 16.73 10.17
N TRP A 42 -2.69 17.90 10.80
CA TRP A 42 -1.89 18.36 11.93
C TRP A 42 -2.26 17.70 13.26
N GLN A 43 -3.55 17.61 13.58
CA GLN A 43 -4.01 17.20 14.93
C GLN A 43 -4.75 15.88 14.96
N PHE A 44 -5.67 15.66 14.03
CA PHE A 44 -6.67 14.58 14.13
C PHE A 44 -6.40 13.40 13.19
N GLY A 45 -5.25 13.38 12.52
CA GLY A 45 -4.83 12.30 11.63
C GLY A 45 -5.60 12.23 10.32
N MET A 46 -5.43 11.11 9.61
CA MET A 46 -6.02 10.85 8.29
C MET A 46 -6.75 9.50 8.30
N LYS A 47 -7.86 9.42 7.57
CA LYS A 47 -8.63 8.19 7.40
C LYS A 47 -8.95 7.99 5.92
N LEU A 48 -8.50 6.88 5.35
CA LEU A 48 -8.84 6.46 3.98
C LEU A 48 -9.62 5.15 4.07
N ILE A 49 -10.86 5.14 3.57
CA ILE A 49 -11.77 3.99 3.68
C ILE A 49 -12.47 3.78 2.34
N ALA A 50 -12.49 2.54 1.87
CA ALA A 50 -13.46 2.07 0.91
C ALA A 50 -14.47 1.16 1.64
N ALA A 51 -15.75 1.55 1.70
CA ALA A 51 -16.78 0.71 2.33
C ALA A 51 -17.07 -0.56 1.50
N LYS A 52 -16.88 -0.45 0.19
CA LYS A 52 -16.92 -1.53 -0.79
C LYS A 52 -15.88 -1.25 -1.87
N GLY A 53 -15.44 -2.29 -2.56
CA GLY A 53 -14.43 -2.16 -3.61
C GLY A 53 -12.99 -2.23 -3.11
N ARG A 54 -12.06 -2.34 -4.06
CA ARG A 54 -10.62 -2.46 -3.81
C ARG A 54 -10.01 -1.10 -3.50
N VAL A 55 -9.08 -1.08 -2.55
CA VAL A 55 -8.12 0.02 -2.40
C VAL A 55 -6.82 -0.39 -3.09
N ASP A 56 -6.30 0.48 -3.93
CA ASP A 56 -5.03 0.30 -4.62
C ASP A 56 -4.15 1.54 -4.40
N ILE A 57 -2.89 1.31 -4.03
CA ILE A 57 -1.90 2.34 -3.72
C ILE A 57 -0.60 1.89 -4.38
N GLN A 58 -0.07 2.69 -5.30
CA GLN A 58 1.11 2.31 -6.08
C GLN A 58 2.06 3.49 -6.25
N ALA A 59 3.36 3.21 -6.16
CA ALA A 59 4.42 4.07 -6.68
C ALA A 59 5.02 3.33 -7.90
N GLN A 60 4.60 3.69 -9.11
CA GLN A 60 4.87 2.87 -10.31
C GLN A 60 6.31 2.96 -10.82
N SER A 61 7.00 4.05 -10.52
CA SER A 61 8.35 4.32 -11.00
C SER A 61 9.31 4.74 -9.89
N ASP A 62 8.88 4.71 -8.64
CA ASP A 62 9.64 5.20 -7.49
C ASP A 62 9.29 4.44 -6.20
N GLN A 63 9.93 4.80 -5.10
CA GLN A 63 9.77 4.19 -3.80
C GLN A 63 8.41 4.50 -3.15
N MET A 64 7.89 3.52 -2.42
CA MET A 64 6.84 3.72 -1.42
C MET A 64 7.41 3.59 -0.01
N THR A 65 7.04 4.51 0.88
CA THR A 65 7.41 4.48 2.30
C THR A 65 6.17 4.52 3.17
N LEU A 66 6.08 3.59 4.14
CA LEU A 66 5.06 3.55 5.18
C LEU A 66 5.78 3.56 6.53
N ALA A 67 5.56 4.61 7.33
CA ALA A 67 6.25 4.78 8.61
C ALA A 67 5.29 5.33 9.67
N ALA A 68 5.48 4.89 10.92
CA ALA A 68 4.78 5.41 12.08
C ALA A 68 5.76 5.49 13.26
N LEU A 69 5.54 6.46 14.16
CA LEU A 69 6.31 6.55 15.41
C LEU A 69 5.92 5.43 16.40
N LYS A 70 4.66 4.98 16.32
CA LYS A 70 4.13 3.85 17.08
C LYS A 70 3.97 2.66 16.13
N ASP A 71 2.99 1.81 16.40
CA ASP A 71 2.80 0.56 15.68
C ASP A 71 2.31 0.78 14.24
N VAL A 72 2.76 -0.11 13.34
CA VAL A 72 2.17 -0.33 12.02
C VAL A 72 1.47 -1.69 12.06
N THR A 73 0.17 -1.72 11.78
CA THR A 73 -0.62 -2.97 11.75
C THR A 73 -1.07 -3.27 10.33
N VAL A 74 -0.81 -4.49 9.86
CA VAL A 74 -1.30 -5.03 8.59
C VAL A 74 -2.07 -6.31 8.89
N SER A 75 -3.36 -6.34 8.53
CA SER A 75 -4.23 -7.49 8.81
C SER A 75 -5.15 -7.79 7.63
N SER A 76 -5.46 -9.08 7.46
CA SER A 76 -6.49 -9.57 6.54
C SER A 76 -7.39 -10.50 7.34
N THR A 77 -8.71 -10.26 7.33
CA THR A 77 -9.66 -10.99 8.17
C THR A 77 -10.11 -12.32 7.54
N ASP A 78 -10.34 -12.32 6.23
CA ASP A 78 -10.88 -13.47 5.50
C ASP A 78 -9.97 -13.92 4.35
N GLY A 79 -8.83 -13.25 4.17
CA GLY A 79 -7.93 -13.44 3.04
C GLY A 79 -6.50 -13.78 3.46
N ARG A 80 -5.54 -13.24 2.71
CA ARG A 80 -4.10 -13.45 2.93
C ARG A 80 -3.35 -12.14 2.81
N ILE A 81 -2.20 -12.07 3.48
CA ILE A 81 -1.19 -11.02 3.26
C ILE A 81 -0.13 -11.61 2.32
N VAL A 82 0.20 -10.88 1.25
CA VAL A 82 1.23 -11.26 0.28
C VAL A 82 2.28 -10.17 0.25
N ILE A 83 3.52 -10.52 0.60
CA ILE A 83 4.68 -9.63 0.55
C ILE A 83 5.68 -10.26 -0.41
N THR A 84 5.96 -9.58 -1.50
CA THR A 84 6.82 -10.08 -2.59
C THR A 84 7.76 -9.00 -3.03
N ALA A 85 9.00 -9.37 -3.33
CA ALA A 85 10.00 -8.48 -3.87
C ALA A 85 10.82 -9.21 -4.93
N ALA A 86 11.25 -8.50 -5.97
CA ALA A 86 12.11 -9.08 -7.00
C ALA A 86 13.55 -9.31 -6.52
N LYS A 87 13.99 -8.56 -5.50
CA LYS A 87 15.36 -8.61 -4.98
C LYS A 87 15.42 -9.25 -3.59
N GLU A 88 14.70 -8.68 -2.62
CA GLU A 88 14.81 -9.10 -1.23
C GLU A 88 13.57 -8.70 -0.41
N VAL A 89 13.17 -9.58 0.50
CA VAL A 89 12.28 -9.27 1.63
C VAL A 89 13.11 -9.32 2.91
N TRP A 90 13.11 -8.23 3.67
CA TRP A 90 13.80 -8.10 4.96
C TRP A 90 12.79 -7.81 6.08
N LEU A 91 12.75 -8.67 7.09
CA LEU A 91 11.89 -8.53 8.27
C LEU A 91 12.77 -8.55 9.51
N GLY A 92 12.90 -7.43 10.24
CA GLY A 92 13.83 -7.35 11.35
C GLY A 92 13.34 -6.53 12.54
N ALA A 93 13.80 -6.90 13.73
CA ALA A 93 13.51 -6.22 15.00
C ALA A 93 14.67 -6.45 16.00
N GLY A 94 15.16 -5.37 16.63
CA GLY A 94 16.15 -5.47 17.71
C GLY A 94 17.43 -6.24 17.35
N GLY A 95 17.83 -6.22 16.08
CA GLY A 95 19.00 -6.97 15.56
C GLY A 95 18.72 -8.41 15.11
N SER A 96 17.54 -8.96 15.40
CA SER A 96 17.09 -10.23 14.81
C SER A 96 16.40 -9.97 13.47
N TYR A 97 16.49 -10.91 12.53
CA TYR A 97 15.90 -10.77 11.20
C TYR A 97 15.61 -12.08 10.49
N ILE A 98 14.69 -12.00 9.52
CA ILE A 98 14.50 -12.97 8.45
C ILE A 98 14.77 -12.25 7.13
N GLN A 99 15.74 -12.76 6.37
CA GLN A 99 16.06 -12.29 5.02
C GLN A 99 15.66 -13.37 4.02
N ILE A 100 14.94 -12.96 2.97
CA ILE A 100 14.54 -13.83 1.86
C ILE A 100 15.01 -13.20 0.57
N ASN A 101 15.88 -13.88 -0.17
CA ASN A 101 16.40 -13.41 -1.46
C ASN A 101 16.68 -14.59 -2.41
N GLY A 102 17.28 -14.31 -3.57
CA GLY A 102 17.57 -15.32 -4.60
C GLY A 102 18.56 -16.42 -4.16
N SER A 103 19.29 -16.22 -3.07
CA SER A 103 20.23 -17.22 -2.52
C SER A 103 19.59 -18.11 -1.44
N GLY A 104 18.38 -17.81 -0.99
CA GLY A 104 17.65 -18.58 0.01
C GLY A 104 17.08 -17.73 1.15
N ILE A 105 16.97 -18.35 2.33
CA ILE A 105 16.40 -17.75 3.54
C ILE A 105 17.46 -17.76 4.65
N ILE A 106 17.66 -16.63 5.32
CA ILE A 106 18.51 -16.50 6.51
C ILE A 106 17.65 -16.10 7.70
N ASN A 107 17.71 -16.87 8.77
CA ASN A 107 17.12 -16.54 10.07
C ASN A 107 18.26 -16.20 11.04
N GLY A 108 18.49 -14.91 11.27
CA GLY A 108 19.62 -14.40 12.06
C GLY A 108 19.16 -13.79 13.38
N SER A 109 19.84 -14.13 14.48
CA SER A 109 19.59 -13.51 15.78
C SER A 109 20.86 -13.48 16.64
N PRO A 110 21.10 -12.40 17.42
CA PRO A 110 22.12 -12.41 18.48
C PRO A 110 21.72 -13.26 19.69
N GLY A 111 20.44 -13.62 19.81
CA GLY A 111 19.90 -14.51 20.84
C GLY A 111 19.54 -15.89 20.30
N PRO A 112 18.95 -16.76 21.14
CA PRO A 112 18.49 -18.08 20.70
C PRO A 112 17.26 -17.95 19.79
N ILE A 113 17.20 -18.81 18.77
CA ILE A 113 15.96 -19.10 18.03
C ILE A 113 15.26 -20.22 18.82
N LEU A 114 14.08 -19.94 19.37
CA LEU A 114 13.30 -20.88 20.17
C LEU A 114 12.08 -21.37 19.38
N GLU A 115 12.14 -22.60 18.88
CA GLU A 115 11.06 -23.26 18.17
C GLU A 115 10.26 -24.16 19.13
N LYS A 116 8.96 -23.87 19.30
CA LYS A 116 8.06 -24.66 20.17
C LYS A 116 6.94 -25.24 19.34
N THR A 117 7.01 -26.54 19.05
CA THR A 117 6.05 -27.23 18.18
C THR A 117 5.82 -28.68 18.64
N ALA A 118 4.68 -29.25 18.25
CA ALA A 118 4.39 -30.67 18.43
C ALA A 118 5.21 -31.56 17.48
N SER A 119 5.60 -31.05 16.31
CA SER A 119 6.43 -31.73 15.30
C SER A 119 7.25 -30.73 14.48
N TRP A 120 8.47 -31.11 14.10
CA TRP A 120 9.34 -30.34 13.22
C TRP A 120 10.12 -31.29 12.31
N ASP A 121 9.86 -31.21 11.00
CA ASP A 121 10.51 -32.03 9.98
C ASP A 121 11.19 -31.11 8.95
N VAL A 122 12.37 -31.51 8.49
CA VAL A 122 13.11 -30.85 7.41
C VAL A 122 13.20 -31.81 6.22
N PRO A 123 12.12 -31.94 5.43
CA PRO A 123 12.13 -32.79 4.25
C PRO A 123 13.12 -32.25 3.20
N GLY A 124 13.37 -33.05 2.15
CA GLY A 124 14.14 -32.60 1.00
C GLY A 124 13.59 -31.32 0.35
N PRO A 125 14.39 -30.62 -0.46
CA PRO A 125 14.02 -29.33 -1.02
C PRO A 125 12.77 -29.42 -1.92
N ASP A 126 11.86 -28.46 -1.78
CA ASP A 126 10.81 -28.20 -2.78
C ASP A 126 11.43 -27.41 -3.94
N VAL A 127 11.38 -27.98 -5.14
CA VAL A 127 11.96 -27.40 -6.37
C VAL A 127 10.93 -26.64 -7.22
N GLN A 128 9.72 -26.39 -6.71
CA GLN A 128 8.74 -25.57 -7.42
C GLN A 128 9.16 -24.10 -7.50
N LEU A 129 9.47 -23.65 -8.72
CA LEU A 129 9.62 -22.23 -9.03
C LEU A 129 8.25 -21.57 -9.02
N ARG A 130 7.98 -20.74 -8.00
CA ARG A 130 6.79 -19.88 -7.99
C ARG A 130 7.13 -18.55 -8.65
N SER A 131 6.53 -18.28 -9.82
CA SER A 131 6.55 -16.95 -10.40
C SER A 131 5.58 -16.05 -9.63
N PHE A 132 6.05 -14.88 -9.24
CA PHE A 132 5.19 -13.81 -8.76
C PHE A 132 4.73 -13.00 -9.98
N ALA A 133 3.45 -12.60 -9.99
CA ALA A 133 2.96 -11.72 -11.04
C ALA A 133 3.82 -10.44 -11.07
N PRO A 134 4.20 -9.94 -12.25
CA PRO A 134 4.91 -8.68 -12.35
C PRO A 134 4.08 -7.57 -11.70
N PHE A 135 4.77 -6.54 -11.22
CA PHE A 135 4.15 -5.33 -10.70
C PHE A 135 3.08 -4.85 -11.71
N GLY A 136 1.82 -4.78 -11.26
CA GLY A 136 0.70 -4.42 -12.13
C GLY A 136 0.96 -3.04 -12.73
N SER A 137 0.71 -2.87 -14.03
CA SER A 137 1.00 -1.63 -14.76
C SER A 137 0.19 -0.42 -14.28
N GLY A 138 -0.77 -0.62 -13.38
CA GLY A 138 -1.73 0.36 -12.86
C GLY A 138 -2.28 1.29 -13.94
N THR A 139 -2.46 0.77 -15.17
CA THR A 139 -3.02 1.50 -16.28
C THR A 139 -4.50 1.77 -15.98
N PRO A 140 -4.99 3.01 -16.14
CA PRO A 140 -6.42 3.34 -16.01
C PRO A 140 -7.35 2.64 -17.02
N THR A 141 -6.85 1.67 -17.79
CA THR A 141 -7.56 0.88 -18.81
C THR A 141 -7.89 -0.53 -18.34
N ASP A 142 -7.78 -0.84 -17.04
CA ASP A 142 -8.53 -1.99 -16.51
C ASP A 142 -10.00 -1.59 -16.58
N ASP A 143 -10.83 -2.36 -17.29
CA ASP A 143 -12.19 -2.08 -17.78
C ASP A 143 -13.27 -1.83 -16.67
N HIS A 144 -12.88 -1.31 -15.52
CA HIS A 144 -13.71 -1.18 -14.32
C HIS A 144 -14.08 0.26 -13.96
N ILE A 145 -13.59 1.29 -14.66
CA ILE A 145 -14.11 2.68 -14.49
C ILE A 145 -15.41 2.91 -15.29
N HIS A 146 -15.74 2.06 -16.27
CA HIS A 146 -16.94 2.20 -17.09
C HIS A 146 -18.18 1.42 -16.60
N SER A 147 -18.17 0.85 -15.39
CA SER A 147 -19.31 0.07 -14.85
C SER A 147 -19.88 0.52 -13.49
N LEU A 148 -19.68 1.80 -13.11
CA LEU A 148 -20.43 2.43 -12.00
C LEU A 148 -21.21 3.66 -12.46
#